data_AF-A0A935VWR6-F1
#
_entry.id   AF-A0A935VWR6-F1
#
_cell.length_a   1.000
_cell.length_b   1.000
_cell.length_c   1.000
_cell.angle_alpha   90.00
_cell.angle_beta   90.00
_cell.angle_gamma   90.00
#
_symmetry.space_group_name_H-M   'P 1'
#
loop_
_entity.id
_entity.type
_entity.pdbx_description
1 polymer ?
#
loop_
_entity_poly.entity_id
_entity_poly.type
_entity_poly.pdbx_seq_one_letter_code
_entity_poly.pdbx_strand_id
1 'polypeptide(L)' 'MAETQVLTLCLLVILAILLPPLAVYLHQGEINTKFWISLLLTLLFWLPGIIYALIVVLGAD' A
#
# COMPACT_ATOMS: atom_id res chain seq x y z
N MET A 1 -12.94 -5.94 17.62
CA MET A 1 -12.14 -4.74 17.24
C MET A 1 -10.75 -5.13 16.75
N ALA A 2 -10.02 -6.02 17.45
CA ALA A 2 -8.72 -6.51 16.99
C ALA A 2 -8.80 -7.40 15.73
N GLU A 3 -9.78 -8.32 15.66
CA GLU A 3 -9.98 -9.19 14.49
C GLU A 3 -10.19 -8.42 13.18
N THR A 4 -10.98 -7.35 13.20
CA THR A 4 -11.25 -6.51 12.02
C THR A 4 -10.03 -5.70 11.60
N GLN A 5 -9.15 -5.32 12.52
CA GLN A 5 -7.89 -4.65 12.17
C GLN A 5 -6.93 -5.60 11.43
N VAL A 6 -6.83 -6.85 11.90
CA VAL A 6 -5.97 -7.86 11.26
C VAL A 6 -6.51 -8.22 9.87
N LEU A 7 -7.82 -8.40 9.71
CA LEU A 7 -8.43 -8.67 8.41
C LEU A 7 -8.18 -7.54 7.40
N THR A 8 -8.32 -6.28 7.82
CA THR A 8 -8.02 -5.11 6.97
C THR A 8 -6.56 -5.07 6.58
N LEU A 9 -5.64 -5.35 7.51
CA LEU A 9 -4.21 -5.39 7.23
C LEU A 9 -3.86 -6.48 6.21
N CYS A 10 -4.41 -7.68 6.37
CA CYS A 10 -4.26 -8.76 5.40
C CYS A 10 -4.76 -8.36 4.01
N LEU A 11 -5.92 -7.70 3.94
CA LEU A 11 -6.47 -7.20 2.68
C LEU A 11 -5.54 -6.18 2.03
N LEU A 12 -5.02 -5.22 2.79
CA LEU A 12 -4.09 -4.19 2.31
C LEU A 12 -2.78 -4.79 1.82
N VAL A 13 -2.26 -5.83 2.47
CA VAL A 13 -1.04 -6.54 2.01
C VAL A 13 -1.28 -7.25 0.67
N ILE A 14 -2.43 -7.91 0.50
CA ILE A 14 -2.81 -8.54 -0.79
C ILE A 14 -2.94 -7.47 -1.87
N LEU A 15 -3.62 -6.36 -1.56
CA LEU A 15 -3.74 -5.20 -2.44
C LEU A 15 -2.37 -4.57 -2.75
N ALA A 16 -1.42 -4.55 -1.82
CA ALA A 16 -0.10 -3.96 -2.03
C ALA A 16 0.71 -4.72 -3.08
N ILE A 17 0.45 -6.02 -3.24
CA ILE A 17 1.08 -6.88 -4.25
C ILE A 17 0.35 -6.79 -5.60
N LEU A 18 -0.99 -6.73 -5.58
CA LEU A 18 -1.82 -6.77 -6.79
C LEU A 18 -2.01 -5.39 -7.45
N LEU A 19 -2.08 -4.34 -6.63
CA LEU A 19 -2.26 -2.96 -7.06
C LEU A 19 -1.64 -2.01 -6.01
N PRO A 20 -0.31 -1.87 -5.99
CA PRO A 20 0.43 -1.11 -4.97
C PRO A 20 -0.15 0.27 -4.65
N PRO A 21 -0.49 1.14 -5.63
CA PRO A 21 -1.02 2.47 -5.34
C PRO A 21 -2.41 2.43 -4.70
N LEU A 22 -3.22 1.40 -4.95
CA LEU A 22 -4.54 1.27 -4.32
C LEU A 22 -4.41 0.89 -2.83
N ALA A 23 -3.47 0.01 -2.48
CA ALA A 23 -3.19 -0.31 -1.08
C ALA A 23 -2.73 0.92 -0.30
N VAL A 24 -1.83 1.71 -0.88
CA VAL A 24 -1.35 2.96 -0.27
C VAL A 24 -2.48 3.98 -0.11
N TYR A 25 -3.36 4.12 -1.11
CA TYR A 25 -4.52 5.00 -1.02
C TYR A 25 -5.50 4.56 0.09
N LEU A 26 -5.82 3.27 0.16
CA LEU A 26 -6.75 2.73 1.18
C LEU A 26 -6.16 2.78 2.59
N HIS A 27 -4.84 2.64 2.73
CA HIS A 27 -4.16 2.75 4.01
C HIS A 27 -4.07 4.20 4.49
N GLN A 28 -3.70 5.13 3.61
CA GLN A 28 -3.57 6.56 3.94
C GLN A 28 -4.91 7.31 3.98
N GLY A 29 -5.94 6.81 3.29
CA GLY A 29 -7.24 7.46 3.14
C GLY A 29 -7.26 8.67 2.19
N GLU A 30 -6.10 9.07 1.65
CA GLU A 30 -5.94 10.29 0.85
C GLU A 30 -4.84 10.15 -0.21
N ILE A 31 -5.02 10.87 -1.33
CA ILE A 31 -4.04 10.92 -2.42
C ILE A 31 -2.92 11.87 -2.03
N ASN A 32 -1.91 11.32 -1.37
CA ASN A 32 -0.72 12.04 -0.92
C ASN A 32 0.51 11.74 -1.77
N THR A 33 1.64 12.36 -1.45
CA THR A 33 2.93 12.08 -2.10
C THR A 33 3.27 10.59 -2.06
N LYS A 34 2.90 9.86 -0.98
CA LYS A 34 3.07 8.40 -0.91
C LYS A 34 2.34 7.66 -2.05
N PHE A 35 1.11 8.07 -2.39
CA PHE A 35 0.37 7.49 -3.51
C PHE A 35 1.08 7.74 -4.85
N TRP A 36 1.51 8.97 -5.09
CA TRP A 36 2.20 9.34 -6.34
C TRP A 36 3.55 8.64 -6.49
N ILE A 37 4.32 8.50 -5.41
CA ILE A 37 5.56 7.72 -5.40
C ILE A 37 5.26 6.25 -5.72
N SER A 38 4.27 5.66 -5.05
CA SER A 38 3.87 4.28 -5.32
C SER A 38 3.44 4.11 -6.77
N LEU A 39 2.65 5.03 -7.32
CA LEU A 39 2.19 4.99 -8.71
C LEU A 39 3.36 5.09 -9.69
N LEU A 40 4.28 6.04 -9.47
CA LEU A 40 5.46 6.22 -10.32
C LEU A 40 6.37 4.99 -10.30
N LEU A 41 6.64 4.44 -9.11
CA LEU A 41 7.44 3.23 -8.95
C LEU A 41 6.78 2.06 -9.68
N THR A 42 5.47 1.87 -9.49
CA THR A 42 4.70 0.80 -10.15
C THR A 42 4.72 0.92 -11.67
N LEU A 43 4.70 2.15 -12.20
CA LEU A 43 4.75 2.43 -13.64
C LEU A 43 6.14 2.22 -14.24
N LEU A 44 7.21 2.52 -13.50
CA LEU A 44 8.59 2.29 -13.93
C LEU A 44 8.97 0.81 -13.82
N PHE A 45 8.68 0.18 -12.68
CA PHE A 45 8.91 -1.23 -12.40
C PHE A 45 7.94 -1.72 -11.30
N TRP A 46 7.19 -2.78 -11.58
CA TRP A 46 6.21 -3.32 -10.63
C TRP A 46 6.81 -3.68 -9.26
N LEU A 47 8.01 -4.26 -9.26
CA LEU A 47 8.68 -4.77 -8.06
C LEU A 47 8.98 -3.70 -7.01
N PRO A 48 9.65 -2.56 -7.31
CA PRO A 48 9.86 -1.50 -6.33
C PRO A 48 8.56 -0.81 -5.91
N GLY A 49 7.52 -0.82 -6.74
CA GLY A 49 6.18 -0.37 -6.34
C GLY A 49 5.60 -1.22 -5.20
N ILE A 50 5.70 -2.55 -5.30
CA ILE A 50 5.26 -3.48 -4.24
C ILE A 50 6.05 -3.23 -2.95
N ILE A 51 7.39 -3.15 -3.02
CA ILE A 51 8.23 -2.96 -1.84
C ILE A 51 7.85 -1.65 -1.12
N TYR A 52 7.68 -0.58 -1.87
CA TYR A 52 7.26 0.71 -1.31
C TYR A 52 5.88 0.64 -0.67
N ALA A 53 4.89 0.02 -1.33
CA ALA A 53 3.55 -0.13 -0.78
C ALA A 53 3.54 -0.97 0.51
N LEU A 54 4.33 -2.06 0.57
CA LEU A 54 4.49 -2.86 1.78
C LEU A 54 5.14 -2.07 2.92
N ILE A 55 6.16 -1.25 2.64
CA ILE A 55 6.77 -0.37 3.64
C ILE A 55 5.75 0.64 4.17
N VAL A 56 4.88 1.17 3.32
CA VAL A 56 3.84 2.13 3.77
C VAL A 56 2.74 1.44 4.58
N VAL A 57 2.31 0.24 4.19
CA VAL A 57 1.21 -0.49 4.85
C VAL A 57 1.64 -1.18 6.16
N LEU A 58 2.89 -1.67 6.22
CA LEU A 58 3.46 -2.37 7.38
C LEU A 58 4.38 -1.48 8.24
N GLY A 59 4.92 -0.42 7.66
CA GLY A 59 5.71 0.55 8.39
C GLY A 59 4.78 1.32 9.32
N ALA A 60 5.07 1.23 10.62
CA ALA A 60 4.40 2.05 11.61
C ALA A 60 4.62 3.53 11.27
N ASP A 61 3.53 4.29 11.16
CA ASP A 61 3.55 5.75 11.15
C ASP A 61 4.19 6.31 12.44
#